data_AF-A0A1E5GU16-F1
#
_entry.id   AF-A0A1E5GU16-F1
#
_cell.length_a   1.000
_cell.length_b   1.000
_cell.length_c   1.000
_cell.angle_alpha   90.00
_cell.angle_beta   90.00
_cell.angle_gamma   90.00
#
_symmetry.space_group_name_H-M   'P 1'
#
loop_
_entity.id
_entity.type
_entity.pdbx_description
1 polymer ?
#
loop_
_entity_poly.entity_id
_entity_poly.type
_entity_poly.pdbx_seq_one_letter_code
_entity_poly.pdbx_strand_id
1 'polypeptide(L)'
;MKFDLKNLKLFPSVKQLISLVENHIGSNEKEAHKAASEFTHGFATPEVFKGAWNIRLRGALKQYKSVFDIPAGLYETYADFGDLPDELSNSSNIIQLRIERGLGDRKQIWLTEGYNGTLWYYTMHTTAASYNPEGWTRIPRIEVVWTGTAKDAGNIITFNQQMTHFKTIRVWVELDDGVSWICQEFESNKSFNVRYFDIFNGTSIGGNFFEIGVTRNSASQMTIARNRGLGIDGKDTASNMRIRKIEGVA
;
A
#
# COMPACT_ATOMS: atom_id res chain seq x y z
N MET A 1 15.34 -10.94 -64.77
CA MET A 1 15.86 -10.57 -63.43
C MET A 1 16.79 -11.70 -62.97
N LYS A 2 18.11 -11.50 -63.00
CA LYS A 2 19.07 -12.48 -62.46
C LYS A 2 19.22 -12.18 -60.97
N PHE A 3 18.81 -13.12 -60.11
CA PHE A 3 19.06 -13.00 -58.68
C PHE A 3 20.57 -13.08 -58.45
N ASP A 4 21.16 -11.96 -58.02
CA ASP A 4 22.57 -11.93 -57.64
C ASP A 4 22.73 -12.55 -56.25
N LEU A 5 22.91 -13.86 -56.24
CA LEU A 5 23.09 -14.68 -55.04
C LEU A 5 24.24 -14.20 -54.14
N LYS A 6 25.24 -13.49 -54.68
CA LYS A 6 26.35 -12.95 -53.88
C LYS A 6 25.94 -11.76 -53.03
N ASN A 7 25.01 -10.94 -53.51
CA ASN A 7 24.52 -9.74 -52.81
C ASN A 7 23.38 -10.03 -51.83
N LEU A 8 22.78 -11.22 -51.88
CA LEU A 8 21.66 -11.61 -51.03
C LEU A 8 22.04 -11.96 -49.58
N LYS A 9 23.33 -11.83 -49.18
CA LYS A 9 23.84 -12.18 -47.83
C LYS A 9 23.32 -13.53 -47.30
N LEU A 10 23.08 -14.48 -48.21
CA LEU A 10 22.42 -15.74 -47.90
C LEU A 10 23.17 -16.55 -46.86
N PHE A 11 24.50 -16.61 -46.96
CA PHE A 11 25.32 -17.33 -45.98
C PHE A 11 25.25 -16.75 -44.57
N PRO A 12 25.44 -15.44 -44.35
CA PRO A 12 25.19 -14.80 -43.06
C PRO A 12 23.78 -15.06 -42.51
N SER A 13 22.75 -14.92 -43.36
CA SER A 13 21.36 -15.15 -42.95
C SER A 13 21.09 -16.60 -42.58
N VAL A 14 21.64 -17.57 -43.32
CA VAL A 14 21.53 -19.00 -43.01
C VAL A 14 22.27 -19.33 -41.71
N LYS A 15 23.47 -18.79 -41.47
CA LYS A 15 24.18 -18.96 -40.19
C LYS A 15 23.40 -18.39 -39.00
N GLN A 16 22.77 -17.22 -39.20
CA GLN A 16 21.91 -16.61 -38.18
C GLN A 16 20.67 -17.46 -37.91
N LEU A 17 20.04 -18.02 -38.95
CA LEU A 17 18.90 -18.94 -38.81
C LEU A 17 19.29 -20.24 -38.11
N ILE A 18 20.44 -20.83 -38.45
CA ILE A 18 20.95 -22.03 -37.76
C ILE A 18 21.17 -21.74 -36.28
N SER A 19 21.83 -20.63 -35.95
CA SER A 19 22.04 -20.23 -34.55
C SER A 19 20.73 -19.99 -33.80
N LEU A 20 19.74 -19.36 -34.44
CA LEU A 20 18.40 -19.19 -33.85
C LEU A 20 17.73 -20.54 -33.59
N VAL A 21 17.81 -21.48 -34.54
CA VAL A 21 17.23 -22.82 -34.42
C VAL A 21 17.92 -23.66 -33.34
N GLU A 22 19.25 -23.64 -33.26
CA GLU A 22 20.03 -24.38 -32.23
C GLU A 22 19.84 -23.83 -30.81
N ASN A 23 19.62 -22.51 -30.70
CA ASN A 23 19.25 -21.88 -29.44
C ASN A 23 17.76 -22.04 -29.11
N HIS A 24 16.96 -22.56 -30.05
CA HIS A 24 15.53 -22.71 -29.91
C HIS A 24 15.11 -24.16 -29.61
N ILE A 25 15.63 -25.13 -30.36
CA ILE A 25 15.30 -26.55 -30.18
C ILE A 25 16.13 -27.09 -29.00
N GLY A 26 15.46 -27.64 -27.99
CA GLY A 26 16.14 -28.30 -26.87
C GLY A 26 16.91 -29.53 -27.33
N SER A 27 17.91 -29.91 -26.54
CA SER A 27 18.88 -30.96 -26.90
C SER A 27 18.32 -32.40 -26.84
N ASN A 28 17.01 -32.58 -26.64
CA ASN A 28 16.38 -33.91 -26.63
C ASN A 28 14.89 -33.86 -27.02
N GLU A 29 14.33 -35.04 -27.33
CA GLU A 29 12.96 -35.26 -27.80
C GLU A 29 11.86 -34.84 -26.81
N LYS A 30 12.22 -34.52 -25.56
CA LYS A 30 11.28 -34.07 -24.51
C LYS A 30 11.25 -32.55 -24.33
N GLU A 31 12.19 -31.82 -24.94
CA GLU A 31 12.30 -30.37 -24.86
C GLU A 31 12.29 -29.76 -26.26
N ALA A 32 11.12 -29.67 -26.89
CA ALA A 32 11.00 -29.07 -28.23
C ALA A 32 11.45 -27.59 -28.27
N HIS A 33 11.47 -26.92 -27.11
CA HIS A 33 11.89 -25.53 -26.96
C HIS A 33 12.78 -25.33 -25.72
N LYS A 34 13.95 -24.70 -25.88
CA LYS A 34 14.75 -24.22 -24.75
C LYS A 34 14.00 -23.08 -24.05
N ALA A 35 13.95 -23.12 -22.71
CA ALA A 35 13.46 -22.00 -21.93
C ALA A 35 14.28 -20.74 -22.23
N ALA A 36 13.63 -19.58 -22.26
CA ALA A 36 14.35 -18.33 -22.48
C ALA A 36 15.29 -18.05 -21.29
N SER A 37 16.54 -17.68 -21.58
CA SER A 37 17.57 -17.32 -20.61
C SER A 37 18.23 -16.00 -21.01
N GLU A 38 19.09 -15.45 -20.13
CA GLU A 38 19.85 -14.23 -20.41
C GLU A 38 20.74 -14.31 -21.65
N PHE A 39 21.01 -15.54 -22.16
CA PHE A 39 21.80 -15.79 -23.36
C PHE A 39 20.98 -16.41 -24.51
N THR A 40 19.77 -16.94 -24.25
CA THR A 40 18.93 -17.65 -25.24
C THR A 40 17.51 -17.12 -25.19
N HIS A 41 17.15 -16.22 -26.10
CA HIS A 41 15.90 -15.45 -25.98
C HIS A 41 14.64 -16.17 -26.51
N GLY A 42 14.74 -17.42 -26.98
CA GLY A 42 13.62 -18.10 -27.65
C GLY A 42 13.06 -17.24 -28.80
N PHE A 43 11.75 -16.94 -28.77
CA PHE A 43 11.09 -16.00 -29.70
C PHE A 43 10.94 -14.56 -29.16
N ALA A 44 11.36 -14.29 -27.93
CA ALA A 44 11.31 -12.94 -27.36
C ALA A 44 12.53 -12.13 -27.80
N THR A 45 12.40 -10.82 -28.01
CA THR A 45 13.58 -9.96 -28.13
C THR A 45 14.26 -9.83 -26.75
N PRO A 46 15.55 -9.49 -26.67
CA PRO A 46 16.23 -9.24 -25.39
C PRO A 46 15.50 -8.23 -24.50
N GLU A 47 14.87 -7.23 -25.10
CA GLU A 47 14.06 -6.21 -24.42
C GLU A 47 12.76 -6.80 -23.86
N VAL A 48 12.08 -7.66 -24.63
CA VAL A 48 10.86 -8.37 -24.18
C VAL A 48 11.19 -9.40 -23.11
N PHE A 49 12.33 -10.09 -23.22
CA PHE A 49 12.80 -11.04 -22.22
C PHE A 49 13.17 -10.35 -20.90
N LYS A 50 13.97 -9.28 -20.95
CA LYS A 50 14.30 -8.47 -19.76
C LYS A 50 13.05 -7.81 -19.16
N GLY A 51 12.10 -7.41 -20.00
CA GLY A 51 10.82 -6.87 -19.58
C GLY A 51 9.88 -7.92 -18.99
N ALA A 52 9.95 -9.19 -19.41
CA ALA A 52 9.10 -10.28 -18.92
C ALA A 52 9.75 -11.09 -17.78
N TRP A 53 11.05 -10.93 -17.56
CA TRP A 53 11.80 -11.62 -16.51
C TRP A 53 11.20 -11.25 -15.15
N ASN A 54 10.60 -12.23 -14.49
CA ASN A 54 9.89 -12.08 -13.24
C ASN A 54 8.73 -11.06 -13.28
N ILE A 55 7.91 -11.00 -14.34
CA ILE A 55 6.60 -10.33 -14.25
C ILE A 55 5.48 -11.35 -14.00
N ARG A 56 4.89 -11.28 -12.81
CA ARG A 56 3.73 -12.08 -12.37
C ARG A 56 3.94 -13.59 -12.49
N LEU A 57 5.14 -14.07 -12.12
CA LEU A 57 5.40 -15.51 -12.05
C LEU A 57 4.58 -16.13 -10.92
N ARG A 58 3.50 -16.84 -11.29
CA ARG A 58 2.59 -17.46 -10.33
C ARG A 58 3.20 -18.71 -9.70
N GLY A 59 3.26 -18.75 -8.37
CA GLY A 59 3.67 -19.94 -7.62
C GLY A 59 5.17 -20.29 -7.72
N ALA A 60 5.96 -19.45 -8.38
CA ALA A 60 7.39 -19.67 -8.61
C ALA A 60 8.28 -19.31 -7.42
N LEU A 61 7.71 -19.12 -6.22
CA LEU A 61 8.45 -18.65 -5.04
C LEU A 61 8.52 -19.68 -3.91
N LYS A 62 7.89 -20.86 -4.06
CA LYS A 62 7.85 -21.91 -3.02
C LYS A 62 9.22 -22.48 -2.65
N GLN A 63 10.22 -22.34 -3.52
CA GLN A 63 11.57 -22.79 -3.24
C GLN A 63 12.33 -21.89 -2.26
N TYR A 64 11.86 -20.67 -2.00
CA TYR A 64 12.49 -19.75 -1.07
C TYR A 64 11.88 -19.92 0.33
N LYS A 65 12.73 -19.95 1.36
CA LYS A 65 12.28 -20.01 2.76
C LYS A 65 11.99 -18.63 3.33
N SER A 66 12.66 -17.60 2.82
CA SER A 66 12.52 -16.20 3.26
C SER A 66 12.23 -15.31 2.06
N VAL A 67 11.42 -14.27 2.27
CA VAL A 67 11.22 -13.18 1.29
C VAL A 67 12.54 -12.48 0.93
N PHE A 68 13.51 -12.46 1.86
CA PHE A 68 14.79 -11.81 1.65
C PHE A 68 15.71 -12.57 0.70
N ASP A 69 15.46 -13.85 0.44
CA ASP A 69 16.23 -14.65 -0.50
C ASP A 69 15.73 -14.51 -1.94
N ILE A 70 14.50 -14.01 -2.11
CA ILE A 70 13.85 -13.91 -3.42
C ILE A 70 14.61 -12.90 -4.32
N PRO A 71 14.87 -13.25 -5.59
CA PRO A 71 15.50 -12.35 -6.55
C PRO A 71 14.59 -11.17 -6.91
N ALA A 72 15.20 -10.10 -7.42
CA ALA A 72 14.47 -8.93 -7.86
C ALA A 72 13.44 -9.28 -8.96
N GLY A 73 12.27 -8.66 -8.91
CA GLY A 73 11.15 -8.98 -9.80
C GLY A 73 9.78 -8.57 -9.25
N LEU A 74 8.75 -8.84 -10.04
CA LEU A 74 7.33 -8.66 -9.74
C LEU A 74 6.63 -10.03 -9.68
N TYR A 75 6.08 -10.40 -8.53
CA TYR A 75 5.50 -11.73 -8.33
C TYR A 75 4.04 -11.63 -7.88
N GLU A 76 3.23 -12.61 -8.27
CA GLU A 76 1.93 -12.88 -7.69
C GLU A 76 1.98 -14.32 -7.16
N THR A 77 1.87 -14.51 -5.85
CA THR A 77 2.13 -15.82 -5.24
C THR A 77 1.29 -16.03 -3.98
N TYR A 78 1.41 -17.20 -3.39
CA TYR A 78 0.96 -17.48 -2.04
C TYR A 78 2.09 -17.15 -1.04
N ALA A 79 1.71 -16.64 0.13
CA ALA A 79 2.58 -16.35 1.26
C ALA A 79 3.02 -17.64 1.99
N ASP A 80 3.66 -18.55 1.26
CA ASP A 80 4.06 -19.90 1.73
C ASP A 80 5.53 -19.93 2.22
N PHE A 81 6.06 -18.78 2.63
CA PHE A 81 7.44 -18.60 3.09
C PHE A 81 7.50 -17.60 4.25
N GLY A 82 8.66 -17.51 4.91
CA GLY A 82 8.89 -16.69 6.10
C GLY A 82 9.26 -15.24 5.85
N ASP A 83 9.38 -14.51 6.96
CA ASP A 83 9.79 -13.10 7.06
C ASP A 83 8.83 -12.10 6.40
N LEU A 84 7.55 -12.46 6.33
CA LEU A 84 6.45 -11.59 5.92
C LEU A 84 5.78 -10.90 7.14
N PRO A 85 5.17 -9.71 6.98
CA PRO A 85 4.54 -8.96 8.07
C PRO A 85 3.21 -9.56 8.55
N ASP A 86 2.69 -9.09 9.69
CA ASP A 86 1.33 -9.37 10.21
C ASP A 86 0.86 -10.83 10.07
N GLU A 87 1.72 -11.78 10.49
CA GLU A 87 1.42 -13.22 10.46
C GLU A 87 1.14 -13.78 9.05
N LEU A 88 1.49 -13.06 7.98
CA LEU A 88 1.35 -13.55 6.61
C LEU A 88 2.26 -14.74 6.31
N SER A 89 3.34 -14.92 7.07
CA SER A 89 4.31 -15.98 6.87
C SER A 89 3.64 -17.37 6.95
N ASN A 90 3.75 -18.16 5.89
CA ASN A 90 3.14 -19.49 5.76
C ASN A 90 1.60 -19.53 5.87
N SER A 91 0.93 -18.42 5.55
CA SER A 91 -0.54 -18.31 5.64
C SER A 91 -1.29 -18.81 4.40
N SER A 92 -0.58 -19.06 3.30
CA SER A 92 -1.18 -19.31 1.97
C SER A 92 -2.11 -18.19 1.46
N ASN A 93 -1.99 -16.98 2.01
CA ASN A 93 -2.67 -15.81 1.48
C ASN A 93 -2.10 -15.41 0.12
N ILE A 94 -2.96 -14.94 -0.79
CA ILE A 94 -2.53 -14.39 -2.08
C ILE A 94 -1.85 -13.04 -1.81
N ILE A 95 -0.64 -12.88 -2.32
CA ILE A 95 0.15 -11.65 -2.20
C ILE A 95 0.76 -11.27 -3.55
N GLN A 96 0.98 -9.99 -3.73
CA GLN A 96 1.80 -9.44 -4.82
C GLN A 96 3.07 -8.86 -4.22
N LEU A 97 4.22 -9.21 -4.79
CA LEU A 97 5.53 -8.75 -4.34
C LEU A 97 6.21 -7.96 -5.45
N ARG A 98 6.83 -6.85 -5.09
CA ARG A 98 7.83 -6.15 -5.91
C ARG A 98 9.12 -6.09 -5.14
N ILE A 99 10.16 -6.70 -5.66
CA ILE A 99 11.49 -6.75 -5.06
C ILE A 99 12.46 -6.03 -6.00
N GLU A 100 13.09 -4.99 -5.47
CA GLU A 100 14.07 -4.18 -6.19
C GLU A 100 15.43 -4.32 -5.49
N ARG A 101 16.49 -4.52 -6.27
CA ARG A 101 17.87 -4.54 -5.76
C ARG A 101 18.53 -3.19 -6.04
N GLY A 102 19.14 -2.63 -5.01
CA GLY A 102 20.11 -1.54 -5.14
C GLY A 102 21.54 -2.06 -5.26
N LEU A 103 22.51 -1.17 -5.10
CA LEU A 103 23.93 -1.55 -5.00
C LEU A 103 24.20 -2.34 -3.71
N GLY A 104 25.02 -3.39 -3.82
CA GLY A 104 25.35 -4.31 -2.72
C GLY A 104 24.15 -5.16 -2.30
N ASP A 105 23.97 -5.32 -0.99
CA ASP A 105 22.87 -6.12 -0.41
C ASP A 105 21.57 -5.32 -0.20
N ARG A 106 21.50 -4.10 -0.73
CA ARG A 106 20.31 -3.25 -0.58
C ARG A 106 19.14 -3.85 -1.33
N LYS A 107 18.01 -4.02 -0.64
CA LYS A 107 16.75 -4.46 -1.23
C LYS A 107 15.60 -3.57 -0.77
N GLN A 108 14.69 -3.27 -1.68
CA GLN A 108 13.38 -2.72 -1.35
C GLN A 108 12.33 -3.75 -1.70
N ILE A 109 11.43 -4.01 -0.77
CA ILE A 109 10.38 -5.01 -0.91
C ILE A 109 9.06 -4.31 -0.67
N TRP A 110 8.18 -4.39 -1.65
CA TRP A 110 6.79 -3.95 -1.55
C TRP A 110 5.91 -5.19 -1.59
N LEU A 111 4.98 -5.27 -0.64
CA LEU A 111 3.99 -6.34 -0.58
C LEU A 111 2.60 -5.74 -0.61
N THR A 112 1.73 -6.31 -1.44
CA THR A 112 0.29 -6.03 -1.44
C THR A 112 -0.45 -7.32 -1.11
N GLU A 113 -1.28 -7.31 -0.07
CA GLU A 113 -2.19 -8.42 0.21
C GLU A 113 -3.32 -8.47 -0.82
N GLY A 114 -3.60 -9.63 -1.41
CA GLY A 114 -4.55 -9.77 -2.50
C GLY A 114 -6.00 -9.49 -2.10
N TYR A 115 -6.43 -9.93 -0.91
CA TYR A 115 -7.81 -9.75 -0.44
C TYR A 115 -8.00 -8.46 0.36
N ASN A 116 -7.12 -8.21 1.33
CA ASN A 116 -7.24 -7.04 2.21
C ASN A 116 -6.74 -5.75 1.55
N GLY A 117 -5.92 -5.85 0.49
CA GLY A 117 -5.32 -4.69 -0.17
C GLY A 117 -4.34 -3.93 0.71
N THR A 118 -3.91 -4.49 1.84
CA THR A 118 -2.91 -3.89 2.74
C THR A 118 -1.59 -3.78 2.01
N LEU A 119 -0.96 -2.61 2.15
CA LEU A 119 0.33 -2.30 1.55
C LEU A 119 1.42 -2.33 2.62
N TRP A 120 2.50 -2.99 2.31
CA TRP A 120 3.65 -3.14 3.18
C TRP A 120 4.93 -2.79 2.42
N TYR A 121 5.87 -2.20 3.14
CA TYR A 121 7.16 -1.81 2.63
C TYR A 121 8.28 -2.26 3.57
N TYR A 122 9.37 -2.74 3.01
CA TYR A 122 10.59 -3.09 3.73
C TYR A 122 11.80 -2.57 2.98
N THR A 123 12.73 -1.97 3.70
CA THR A 123 14.06 -1.62 3.18
C THR A 123 15.13 -2.39 3.91
N MET A 124 15.83 -3.24 3.17
CA MET A 124 17.08 -3.83 3.62
C MET A 124 18.21 -2.85 3.33
N HIS A 125 18.78 -2.28 4.40
CA HIS A 125 19.97 -1.42 4.32
C HIS A 125 20.98 -1.88 5.36
N THR A 126 22.25 -1.96 4.96
CA THR A 126 23.32 -2.59 5.75
C THR A 126 24.04 -1.63 6.71
N THR A 127 23.45 -0.48 7.06
CA THR A 127 24.10 0.49 7.97
C THR A 127 23.16 1.03 9.02
N ALA A 128 23.69 1.22 10.24
CA ALA A 128 22.96 1.76 11.39
C ALA A 128 22.56 3.25 11.27
N ALA A 129 23.01 3.95 10.22
CA ALA A 129 22.77 5.39 10.01
C ALA A 129 21.57 5.67 9.09
N SER A 130 20.50 4.87 9.19
CA SER A 130 19.31 4.96 8.33
C SER A 130 18.13 5.55 9.11
N TYR A 131 17.41 6.51 8.51
CA TYR A 131 16.13 7.03 9.01
C TYR A 131 14.93 6.14 8.63
N ASN A 132 15.17 4.88 8.27
CA ASN A 132 14.11 3.91 7.99
C ASN A 132 13.82 3.11 9.28
N PRO A 133 12.53 2.91 9.64
CA PRO A 133 12.15 2.01 10.72
C PRO A 133 12.72 0.61 10.50
N GLU A 134 13.09 -0.06 11.58
CA GLU A 134 13.40 -1.50 11.53
C GLU A 134 12.13 -2.30 11.20
N GLY A 135 12.28 -3.36 10.41
CA GLY A 135 11.17 -4.25 10.07
C GLY A 135 10.28 -3.75 8.93
N TRP A 136 9.10 -4.36 8.84
CA TRP A 136 8.10 -4.02 7.84
C TRP A 136 7.29 -2.79 8.26
N THR A 137 7.08 -1.87 7.34
CA THR A 137 6.25 -0.68 7.53
C THR A 137 4.92 -0.86 6.81
N ARG A 138 3.80 -0.75 7.53
CA ARG A 138 2.46 -0.72 6.95
C ARG A 138 2.19 0.65 6.33
N ILE A 139 1.74 0.68 5.09
CA ILE A 139 1.31 1.91 4.40
C ILE A 139 -0.22 1.96 4.48
N PRO A 140 -0.81 2.83 5.33
CA PRO A 140 -2.25 2.91 5.46
C PRO A 140 -2.88 3.46 4.19
N ARG A 141 -3.99 2.87 3.76
CA ARG A 141 -4.81 3.42 2.69
C ARG A 141 -5.84 4.34 3.31
N ILE A 142 -5.70 5.64 3.03
CA ILE A 142 -6.51 6.69 3.62
C ILE A 142 -7.35 7.33 2.52
N GLU A 143 -8.65 7.48 2.76
CA GLU A 143 -9.56 8.15 1.84
C GLU A 143 -10.41 9.17 2.59
N VAL A 144 -10.59 10.36 2.02
CA VAL A 144 -11.48 11.38 2.58
C VAL A 144 -12.92 10.98 2.29
N VAL A 145 -13.68 10.64 3.34
CA VAL A 145 -15.06 10.17 3.21
C VAL A 145 -16.09 11.26 3.45
N TRP A 146 -15.66 12.34 4.11
CA TRP A 146 -16.46 13.54 4.33
C TRP A 146 -15.59 14.75 4.64
N THR A 147 -16.00 15.91 4.15
CA THR A 147 -15.48 17.23 4.50
C THR A 147 -16.63 18.19 4.69
N GLY A 148 -16.56 19.05 5.68
CA GLY A 148 -17.59 20.05 5.93
C GLY A 148 -17.41 20.73 7.27
N THR A 149 -18.50 21.17 7.88
CA THR A 149 -18.52 21.61 9.28
C THR A 149 -19.71 20.96 9.94
N ALA A 150 -19.46 20.20 11.00
CA ALA A 150 -20.49 19.58 11.81
C ALA A 150 -20.16 19.84 13.28
N LYS A 151 -21.12 20.45 13.97
CA LYS A 151 -20.92 20.97 15.32
C LYS A 151 -22.14 20.77 16.20
N ASP A 152 -23.33 21.01 15.67
CA ASP A 152 -24.53 21.07 16.48
C ASP A 152 -25.17 19.68 16.63
N ALA A 153 -25.79 19.45 17.79
CA ALA A 153 -26.55 18.23 18.00
C ALA A 153 -27.64 18.09 16.93
N GLY A 154 -27.77 16.89 16.35
CA GLY A 154 -28.67 16.62 15.23
C GLY A 154 -28.05 16.85 13.85
N ASN A 155 -26.84 17.43 13.73
CA ASN A 155 -26.13 17.47 12.45
C ASN A 155 -25.89 16.03 11.94
N ILE A 156 -26.39 15.75 10.73
CA ILE A 156 -26.20 14.47 10.04
C ILE A 156 -25.00 14.60 9.12
N ILE A 157 -24.06 13.68 9.26
CA ILE A 157 -22.92 13.51 8.37
C ILE A 157 -23.21 12.31 7.48
N THR A 158 -23.28 12.55 6.17
CA THR A 158 -23.42 11.50 5.15
C THR A 158 -22.07 11.29 4.47
N PHE A 159 -21.59 10.05 4.49
CA PHE A 159 -20.35 9.64 3.87
C PHE A 159 -20.54 9.37 2.37
N ASN A 160 -19.49 9.64 1.59
CA ASN A 160 -19.47 9.33 0.16
C ASN A 160 -19.34 7.83 -0.16
N GLN A 161 -19.12 6.98 0.85
CA GLN A 161 -19.03 5.53 0.73
C GLN A 161 -19.40 4.81 2.04
N GLN A 162 -19.46 3.49 2.02
CA GLN A 162 -19.77 2.69 3.21
C GLN A 162 -18.54 2.54 4.12
N MET A 163 -18.69 2.77 5.42
CA MET A 163 -17.56 2.61 6.37
C MET A 163 -17.22 1.15 6.67
N THR A 164 -17.98 0.19 6.12
CA THR A 164 -17.62 -1.24 6.12
C THR A 164 -16.37 -1.54 5.30
N HIS A 165 -15.95 -0.63 4.41
CA HIS A 165 -14.70 -0.73 3.66
C HIS A 165 -13.47 -0.29 4.46
N PHE A 166 -13.64 0.25 5.66
CA PHE A 166 -12.56 0.74 6.50
C PHE A 166 -12.54 0.00 7.83
N LYS A 167 -11.34 -0.23 8.38
CA LYS A 167 -11.17 -0.78 9.73
C LYS A 167 -11.39 0.31 10.77
N THR A 168 -10.81 1.47 10.52
CA THR A 168 -10.90 2.65 11.39
C THR A 168 -11.25 3.90 10.58
N ILE A 169 -11.64 4.96 11.28
CA ILE A 169 -11.81 6.30 10.72
C ILE A 169 -10.98 7.29 11.52
N ARG A 170 -10.40 8.27 10.82
CA ARG A 170 -9.76 9.43 11.43
C ARG A 170 -10.70 10.61 11.39
N VAL A 171 -11.01 11.15 12.55
CA VAL A 171 -11.88 12.32 12.70
C VAL A 171 -11.00 13.50 13.01
N TRP A 172 -11.05 14.49 12.12
CA TRP A 172 -10.32 15.73 12.23
C TRP A 172 -11.23 16.82 12.78
N VAL A 173 -10.79 17.39 13.88
CA VAL A 173 -11.53 18.37 14.66
C VAL A 173 -10.74 19.66 14.68
N GLU A 174 -11.44 20.75 14.40
CA GLU A 174 -10.91 22.11 14.47
C GLU A 174 -11.36 22.75 15.77
N LEU A 175 -10.43 23.46 16.43
CA LEU A 175 -10.68 24.27 17.62
C LEU A 175 -11.04 25.72 17.25
N ASP A 176 -11.11 26.63 18.23
CA ASP A 176 -11.56 28.01 17.99
C ASP A 176 -10.53 28.88 17.29
N ASP A 177 -9.26 28.52 17.37
CA ASP A 177 -8.17 29.25 16.74
C ASP A 177 -8.19 29.20 15.20
N GLY A 178 -9.02 28.33 14.61
CA GLY A 178 -9.14 28.13 13.16
C GLY A 178 -7.89 27.57 12.50
N VAL A 179 -6.90 27.14 13.29
CA VAL A 179 -5.58 26.68 12.81
C VAL A 179 -5.27 25.28 13.34
N SER A 180 -5.65 24.98 14.58
CA SER A 180 -5.35 23.70 15.22
C SER A 180 -6.32 22.62 14.77
N TRP A 181 -5.76 21.57 14.16
CA TRP A 181 -6.49 20.39 13.74
C TRP A 181 -6.03 19.19 14.56
N ILE A 182 -6.95 18.61 15.32
CA ILE A 182 -6.71 17.41 16.11
C ILE A 182 -7.26 16.22 15.34
N CYS A 183 -6.43 15.19 15.17
CA CYS A 183 -6.84 13.92 14.59
C CYS A 183 -6.98 12.88 15.69
N GLN A 184 -8.14 12.23 15.77
CA GLN A 184 -8.35 11.05 16.60
C GLN A 184 -8.88 9.90 15.74
N GLU A 185 -8.45 8.68 16.04
CA GLU A 185 -8.81 7.47 15.29
C GLU A 185 -9.80 6.61 16.07
N PHE A 186 -10.83 6.12 15.39
CA PHE A 186 -11.93 5.34 15.97
C PHE A 186 -12.26 4.13 15.10
N GLU A 187 -12.91 3.12 15.66
CA GLU A 187 -13.47 2.04 14.87
C GLU A 187 -14.57 2.56 13.91
N SER A 188 -14.50 2.15 12.65
CA SER A 188 -15.29 2.74 11.56
C SER A 188 -16.81 2.56 11.68
N ASN A 189 -17.24 1.48 12.33
CA ASN A 189 -18.65 1.08 12.43
C ASN A 189 -19.22 1.15 13.85
N LYS A 190 -18.62 1.96 14.72
CA LYS A 190 -19.10 2.18 16.09
C LYS A 190 -19.37 3.65 16.35
N SER A 191 -20.28 3.91 17.29
CA SER A 191 -20.45 5.23 17.89
C SER A 191 -19.23 5.55 18.77
N PHE A 192 -18.86 6.82 18.85
CA PHE A 192 -17.66 7.25 19.57
C PHE A 192 -17.84 8.64 20.18
N ASN A 193 -16.92 9.03 21.06
CA ASN A 193 -16.85 10.38 21.60
C ASN A 193 -15.46 10.93 21.32
N VAL A 194 -15.38 12.05 20.61
CA VAL A 194 -14.17 12.85 20.54
C VAL A 194 -14.08 13.63 21.84
N ARG A 195 -13.02 13.41 22.60
CA ARG A 195 -12.76 14.13 23.85
C ARG A 195 -11.42 14.82 23.75
N TYR A 196 -11.38 16.07 24.17
CA TYR A 196 -10.14 16.83 24.16
C TYR A 196 -10.09 17.72 25.39
N PHE A 197 -8.90 17.83 25.97
CA PHE A 197 -8.61 18.78 27.03
C PHE A 197 -7.48 19.66 26.54
N ASP A 198 -7.80 20.93 26.34
CA ASP A 198 -6.87 21.95 25.91
C ASP A 198 -6.39 22.75 27.11
N ILE A 199 -5.08 22.91 27.26
CA ILE A 199 -4.49 23.85 28.21
C ILE A 199 -3.65 24.82 27.39
N PHE A 200 -3.97 26.10 27.47
CA PHE A 200 -3.27 27.14 26.74
C PHE A 200 -2.64 28.14 27.71
N ASN A 201 -1.43 28.56 27.34
CA ASN A 201 -0.63 29.51 28.10
C ASN A 201 -0.23 30.67 27.17
N GLY A 202 -1.20 31.55 26.89
CA GLY A 202 -1.06 32.71 26.01
C GLY A 202 -1.38 34.03 26.71
N THR A 203 -1.97 34.99 25.99
CA THR A 203 -2.46 36.26 26.57
C THR A 203 -3.56 36.08 27.63
N SER A 204 -4.19 34.92 27.64
CA SER A 204 -5.01 34.40 28.72
C SER A 204 -4.50 33.01 29.10
N ILE A 205 -4.37 32.75 30.40
CA ILE A 205 -4.11 31.42 30.94
C ILE A 205 -5.47 30.75 31.11
N GLY A 206 -5.62 29.55 30.56
CA GLY A 206 -6.89 28.86 30.62
C GLY A 206 -6.82 27.41 30.21
N GLY A 207 -7.98 26.77 30.26
CA GLY A 207 -8.16 25.44 29.74
C GLY A 207 -9.62 25.20 29.40
N ASN A 208 -9.85 24.31 28.45
CA ASN A 208 -11.18 23.95 27.99
C ASN A 208 -11.30 22.42 27.91
N PHE A 209 -12.41 21.90 28.43
CA PHE A 209 -12.80 20.51 28.27
C PHE A 209 -13.84 20.42 27.16
N PHE A 210 -13.64 19.53 26.19
CA PHE A 210 -14.56 19.35 25.08
C PHE A 210 -14.98 17.89 24.92
N GLU A 211 -16.25 17.69 24.53
CA GLU A 211 -16.79 16.41 24.09
C GLU A 211 -17.73 16.61 22.88
N ILE A 212 -17.43 15.94 21.77
CA ILE A 212 -18.42 15.68 20.70
C ILE A 212 -18.77 14.20 20.72
N GLY A 213 -20.02 13.89 21.07
CA GLY A 213 -20.56 12.54 21.01
C GLY A 213 -21.20 12.28 19.65
N VAL A 214 -20.81 11.19 19.01
CA VAL A 214 -21.26 10.81 17.68
C VAL A 214 -21.95 9.46 17.73
N THR A 215 -23.17 9.40 17.20
CA THR A 215 -23.94 8.16 17.07
C THR A 215 -23.89 7.67 15.63
N ARG A 216 -23.54 6.39 15.46
CA ARG A 216 -23.59 5.72 14.17
C ARG A 216 -25.02 5.34 13.83
N ASN A 217 -25.56 5.85 12.72
CA ASN A 217 -26.94 5.57 12.29
C ASN A 217 -27.02 4.36 11.35
N SER A 218 -26.08 4.28 10.40
CA SER A 218 -26.01 3.25 9.35
C SER A 218 -24.57 3.13 8.84
N ALA A 219 -24.28 2.27 7.86
CA ALA A 219 -22.95 2.17 7.25
C ALA A 219 -22.52 3.41 6.43
N SER A 220 -23.41 4.36 6.15
CA SER A 220 -23.11 5.57 5.36
C SER A 220 -23.43 6.87 6.09
N GLN A 221 -23.98 6.82 7.31
CA GLN A 221 -24.40 8.02 8.04
C GLN A 221 -24.13 7.98 9.54
N MET A 222 -23.86 9.14 10.11
CA MET A 222 -23.77 9.35 11.55
C MET A 222 -24.35 10.71 11.94
N THR A 223 -24.71 10.85 13.20
CA THR A 223 -25.27 12.09 13.75
C THR A 223 -24.43 12.56 14.93
N ILE A 224 -24.19 13.87 15.02
CA ILE A 224 -23.71 14.48 16.25
C ILE A 224 -24.82 14.37 17.29
N ALA A 225 -24.64 13.50 18.28
CA ALA A 225 -25.60 13.30 19.36
C ALA A 225 -25.54 14.42 20.40
N ARG A 226 -24.33 14.95 20.63
CA ARG A 226 -24.10 16.08 21.55
C ARG A 226 -22.78 16.75 21.21
N ASN A 227 -22.70 18.04 21.53
CA ASN A 227 -21.45 18.80 21.60
C ASN A 227 -21.47 19.61 22.89
N ARG A 228 -20.43 19.45 23.71
CA ARG A 228 -20.30 20.06 25.03
C ARG A 228 -18.90 20.63 25.17
N GLY A 229 -18.81 21.82 25.74
CA GLY A 229 -17.55 22.46 26.09
C GLY A 229 -17.67 23.19 27.41
N LEU A 230 -16.65 23.10 28.26
CA LEU A 230 -16.58 23.83 29.52
C LEU A 230 -15.19 24.44 29.68
N GLY A 231 -15.13 25.76 29.77
CA GLY A 231 -13.93 26.46 30.19
C GLY A 231 -13.69 26.30 31.69
N ILE A 232 -12.43 26.34 32.11
CA ILE A 232 -12.09 26.35 33.55
C ILE A 232 -12.68 27.55 34.29
N ASP A 233 -13.05 28.61 33.57
CA ASP A 233 -13.77 29.79 34.08
C ASP A 233 -15.29 29.56 34.20
N GLY A 234 -15.76 28.33 33.92
CA GLY A 234 -17.16 27.92 34.03
C GLY A 234 -18.03 28.30 32.83
N LYS A 235 -17.45 28.87 31.76
CA LYS A 235 -18.22 29.26 30.57
C LYS A 235 -18.45 28.08 29.63
N ASP A 236 -19.60 28.10 28.96
CA ASP A 236 -19.87 27.17 27.86
C ASP A 236 -18.96 27.52 26.68
N THR A 237 -18.20 26.52 26.23
CA THR A 237 -17.27 26.62 25.09
C THR A 237 -17.58 25.58 24.02
N ALA A 238 -18.76 24.94 24.03
CA ALA A 238 -19.15 23.93 23.04
C ALA A 238 -19.04 24.45 21.60
N SER A 239 -19.16 25.76 21.42
CA SER A 239 -19.06 26.41 20.11
C SER A 239 -17.71 26.27 19.43
N ASN A 240 -16.68 25.98 20.21
CA ASN A 240 -15.28 26.13 19.84
C ASN A 240 -14.71 24.84 19.22
N MET A 241 -15.46 23.74 19.27
CA MET A 241 -15.03 22.46 18.69
C MET A 241 -16.00 22.03 17.58
N ARG A 242 -15.45 21.64 16.43
CA ARG A 242 -16.24 21.23 15.25
C ARG A 242 -15.51 20.18 14.43
N ILE A 243 -16.22 19.17 13.97
CA ILE A 243 -15.67 18.16 13.05
C ILE A 243 -15.59 18.79 11.66
N ARG A 244 -14.42 18.68 11.01
CA ARG A 244 -14.15 19.29 9.70
C ARG A 244 -13.89 18.30 8.59
N LYS A 245 -13.31 17.15 8.92
CA LYS A 245 -12.96 16.12 7.96
C LYS A 245 -13.01 14.76 8.62
N ILE A 246 -13.41 13.76 7.84
CA ILE A 246 -13.34 12.36 8.25
C ILE A 246 -12.68 11.59 7.13
N GLU A 247 -11.71 10.77 7.51
CA GLU A 247 -10.98 9.89 6.60
C GLU A 247 -11.23 8.44 7.00
N GLY A 248 -11.52 7.59 6.04
CA GLY A 248 -11.51 6.14 6.21
C GLY A 248 -10.07 5.62 6.14
N VAL A 249 -9.74 4.66 7.01
CA VAL A 249 -8.44 3.99 7.03
C VAL A 249 -8.66 2.49 6.87
N ALA A 250 -8.15 1.93 5.78
CA ALA A 250 -8.16 0.50 5.49
C ALA A 250 -6.82 -0.14 5.92
#